data_AF-A0AAU8HAT7-F1
#
_entry.id   AF-A0AAU8HAT7-F1
#
_cell.length_a   1.000
_cell.length_b   1.000
_cell.length_c   1.000
_cell.angle_alpha   90.00
_cell.angle_beta   90.00
_cell.angle_gamma   90.00
#
_symmetry.space_group_name_H-M   'P 1'
#
loop_
_entity.id
_entity.type
_entity.pdbx_description
1 polymer ?
#
loop_
_entity_poly.entity_id
_entity_poly.type
_entity_poly.pdbx_seq_one_letter_code
_entity_poly.pdbx_strand_id
1 'polypeptide(L)'
;MTTTHLIRGQVPPDSPLRALAGRTVTTPASDVTELAGRVRELRLANIDPVILPARRVPWTPIAVTLAAGVLAAVATALAALLAGHPAVAWTAAGAMVLLGVALFPVLTHLEMDR
;
A
#
# COMPACT_ATOMS: atom_id res chain seq x y z
N MET A 1 -18.96 -7.61 -3.22
CA MET A 1 -17.71 -6.89 -2.89
C MET A 1 -17.76 -6.53 -1.41
N THR A 2 -16.87 -7.09 -0.60
CA THR A 2 -16.77 -6.77 0.84
C THR A 2 -15.92 -5.53 1.00
N THR A 3 -16.57 -4.40 1.31
CA THR A 3 -15.88 -3.16 1.65
C THR A 3 -15.14 -3.37 2.96
N THR A 4 -13.81 -3.39 2.92
CA THR A 4 -13.02 -3.40 4.15
C THR A 4 -13.16 -2.02 4.79
N HIS A 5 -13.46 -1.98 6.08
CA HIS A 5 -13.51 -0.75 6.88
C HIS A 5 -12.32 -0.74 7.85
N LEU A 6 -11.70 0.41 8.03
CA LEU A 6 -10.72 0.63 9.07
C LEU A 6 -11.41 1.35 10.21
N ILE A 7 -11.14 0.92 11.42
CA ILE A 7 -11.73 1.52 12.61
C ILE A 7 -10.58 2.03 13.45
N ARG A 8 -10.61 3.33 13.74
CA ARG A 8 -9.57 4.01 14.48
C ARG A 8 -10.16 4.66 15.71
N GLY A 9 -9.42 4.67 16.81
CA GLY A 9 -9.80 5.47 17.97
C GLY A 9 -8.62 5.83 18.84
N GLN A 10 -8.78 6.89 19.63
CA GLN A 10 -7.78 7.32 20.61
C GLN A 10 -7.95 6.51 21.89
N VAL A 11 -6.86 5.93 22.37
CA VAL A 11 -6.86 5.19 23.63
C VAL A 11 -6.84 6.21 24.78
N PRO A 12 -7.75 6.12 25.78
CA PRO A 12 -7.74 7.01 26.94
C PRO A 12 -6.38 7.01 27.63
N PRO A 13 -5.94 8.16 28.19
CA PRO A 13 -4.61 8.28 28.76
C PRO A 13 -4.38 7.33 29.95
N ASP A 14 -5.45 7.01 30.69
CA ASP A 14 -5.46 6.16 31.89
C ASP A 14 -5.75 4.68 31.59
N SER A 15 -5.96 4.33 30.31
CA SER A 15 -6.29 2.95 29.93
C SER A 15 -5.05 2.06 29.90
N PRO A 16 -5.07 0.87 30.52
CA PRO A 16 -3.96 -0.08 30.46
C PRO A 16 -3.68 -0.56 29.02
N LEU A 17 -4.68 -0.46 28.12
CA LEU A 17 -4.52 -0.78 26.70
C LEU A 17 -3.49 0.11 25.99
N ARG A 18 -3.15 1.27 26.57
CA ARG A 18 -2.15 2.18 26.01
C ARG A 18 -0.75 1.57 25.99
N ALA A 19 -0.45 0.64 26.89
CA ALA A 19 0.79 -0.11 26.89
C ALA A 19 0.90 -1.09 25.71
N LEU A 20 -0.24 -1.59 25.21
CA LEU A 20 -0.29 -2.60 24.15
C LEU A 20 -0.48 -1.97 22.76
N ALA A 21 -1.42 -1.04 22.62
CA ALA A 21 -1.80 -0.45 21.34
C ALA A 21 -1.25 0.97 21.12
N GLY A 22 -0.52 1.51 22.10
CA GLY A 22 -0.05 2.89 22.05
C GLY A 22 -1.20 3.90 22.17
N ARG A 23 -1.02 5.08 21.57
CA ARG A 23 -1.99 6.18 21.66
C ARG A 23 -3.22 5.98 20.78
N THR A 24 -3.10 5.20 19.70
CA THR A 24 -4.17 4.99 18.72
C THR A 24 -4.27 3.54 18.35
N VAL A 25 -5.48 2.98 18.47
CA VAL A 25 -5.80 1.66 17.95
C VAL A 25 -6.32 1.82 16.53
N THR A 26 -5.86 0.97 15.61
CA THR A 26 -6.42 0.86 14.26
C THR A 26 -6.64 -0.62 13.95
N THR A 27 -7.88 -1.00 13.66
CA THR A 27 -8.24 -2.39 13.34
C THR A 27 -9.02 -2.45 12.02
N PRO A 28 -8.72 -3.43 11.14
CA PRO A 28 -9.54 -3.67 9.96
C PRO A 28 -10.79 -4.48 10.32
N ALA A 29 -11.84 -4.30 9.53
CA ALA A 29 -13.05 -5.10 9.52
C ALA A 29 -13.41 -5.43 8.07
N SER A 30 -13.61 -6.71 7.76
CA SER A 30 -13.83 -7.20 6.40
C SER A 30 -15.30 -7.18 5.99
N ASP A 31 -16.21 -7.14 6.96
CA ASP A 31 -17.65 -7.05 6.76
C ASP A 31 -18.34 -6.22 7.84
N VAL A 32 -19.65 -5.98 7.67
CA VAL A 32 -20.48 -5.15 8.57
C VAL A 32 -20.63 -5.78 9.95
N THR A 33 -20.63 -7.11 10.05
CA THR A 33 -20.76 -7.84 11.31
C THR A 33 -19.49 -7.71 12.15
N GLU A 34 -18.33 -7.89 11.52
CA GLU A 34 -17.02 -7.65 12.12
C GLU A 34 -16.89 -6.17 12.51
N LEU A 35 -17.31 -5.24 11.66
CA LEU A 35 -17.31 -3.81 11.94
C LEU A 35 -18.12 -3.47 13.20
N ALA A 36 -19.35 -3.99 13.31
CA ALA A 36 -20.20 -3.77 14.47
C ALA A 36 -19.59 -4.35 15.75
N GLY A 37 -18.97 -5.54 15.67
CA GLY A 37 -18.24 -6.16 16.77
C GLY A 37 -17.08 -5.29 17.25
N ARG A 38 -16.23 -4.84 16.32
CA ARG A 38 -15.08 -3.96 16.62
C ARG A 38 -15.48 -2.60 17.17
N VAL A 39 -16.56 -2.00 16.66
CA VAL A 39 -17.11 -0.75 17.21
C VAL A 39 -17.56 -0.95 18.65
N ARG A 40 -18.22 -2.07 18.96
CA ARG A 40 -18.63 -2.42 20.32
C ARG A 40 -17.41 -2.63 21.23
N GLU A 41 -16.38 -3.35 20.78
CA GLU A 41 -15.13 -3.56 21.52
C GLU A 41 -14.45 -2.24 21.89
N LEU A 42 -14.32 -1.32 20.92
CA LEU A 42 -13.71 -0.01 21.17
C LEU A 42 -14.53 0.83 22.15
N ARG A 43 -15.86 0.83 22.01
CA ARG A 43 -16.74 1.54 22.96
C ARG A 43 -16.66 0.96 24.37
N LEU A 44 -16.56 -0.36 24.52
CA LEU A 44 -16.33 -1.02 25.82
C LEU A 44 -14.98 -0.62 26.44
N ALA A 45 -13.98 -0.37 25.60
CA ALA A 45 -12.68 0.17 26.02
C ALA A 45 -12.68 1.69 26.26
N ASN A 46 -13.84 2.33 26.24
CA ASN A 46 -14.02 3.78 26.35
C ASN A 46 -13.26 4.58 25.27
N ILE A 47 -13.12 3.97 24.09
CA ILE A 47 -12.51 4.55 22.89
C ILE A 47 -13.65 4.99 21.96
N ASP A 48 -13.60 6.23 21.49
CA ASP A 48 -14.54 6.72 20.47
C ASP A 48 -14.09 6.26 19.07
N PRO A 49 -14.86 5.38 18.39
CA PRO A 49 -14.45 4.79 17.12
C PRO A 49 -14.82 5.67 15.93
N VAL A 50 -13.82 6.02 15.13
CA VAL A 50 -13.95 6.65 13.82
C VAL A 50 -13.83 5.57 12.75
N ILE A 51 -14.86 5.43 11.92
CA ILE A 51 -14.88 4.48 10.81
C ILE A 51 -14.33 5.19 9.57
N LEU A 52 -13.31 4.59 8.97
CA LEU A 52 -12.65 5.05 7.77
C LEU A 52 -12.89 4.01 6.65
N PRO A 53 -13.25 4.43 5.44
CA PRO A 53 -13.28 3.51 4.31
C PRO A 53 -11.86 3.00 4.04
N ALA A 54 -11.69 1.68 3.96
CA ALA A 54 -10.39 1.07 3.67
C ALA A 54 -10.41 0.48 2.27
N ARG A 55 -9.82 1.20 1.31
CA ARG A 55 -9.65 0.69 -0.04
C ARG A 55 -8.39 -0.16 -0.12
N ARG A 56 -8.52 -1.41 -0.55
CA ARG A 56 -7.35 -2.26 -0.81
C ARG A 56 -6.65 -1.74 -2.07
N VAL A 57 -5.46 -1.17 -1.89
CA VAL A 57 -4.55 -0.90 -3.01
C VAL A 57 -4.00 -2.25 -3.49
N PRO A 58 -4.13 -2.61 -4.77
CA PRO A 58 -3.63 -3.87 -5.29
C PRO A 58 -2.10 -3.78 -5.50
N TRP A 59 -1.35 -3.73 -4.41
CA TRP A 59 0.12 -3.62 -4.43
C TRP A 59 0.79 -4.78 -5.17
N THR A 60 0.24 -5.98 -5.08
CA THR A 60 0.83 -7.18 -5.69
C THR A 60 0.95 -7.07 -7.22
N PRO A 61 -0.11 -6.81 -8.00
CA PRO A 61 0.03 -6.64 -9.45
C PRO A 61 0.90 -5.45 -9.83
N ILE A 62 0.88 -4.35 -9.07
CA ILE A 62 1.75 -3.17 -9.30
C ILE A 62 3.22 -3.56 -9.13
N ALA A 63 3.56 -4.25 -8.03
CA ALA A 63 4.91 -4.71 -7.77
C ALA A 63 5.39 -5.74 -8.81
N VAL A 64 4.52 -6.68 -9.21
CA VAL A 64 4.85 -7.70 -10.21
C VAL A 64 5.10 -7.07 -11.58
N THR A 65 4.24 -6.15 -12.02
CA THR A 65 4.42 -5.47 -13.31
C THR A 65 5.69 -4.63 -13.34
N LEU A 66 5.98 -3.91 -12.26
CA LEU A 66 7.21 -3.11 -12.15
C LEU A 66 8.46 -4.00 -12.13
N ALA A 67 8.45 -5.09 -11.36
CA ALA A 67 9.54 -6.05 -11.32
C ALA A 67 9.78 -6.70 -12.70
N ALA A 68 8.72 -7.10 -13.39
CA ALA A 68 8.81 -7.67 -14.74
C ALA A 68 9.38 -6.67 -15.75
N GLY A 69 8.95 -5.41 -15.70
CA GLY A 69 9.46 -4.34 -16.56
C GLY A 69 10.96 -4.08 -16.33
N VAL A 70 11.39 -4.02 -15.07
CA VAL A 70 12.81 -3.86 -14.72
C VAL A 70 13.62 -5.06 -15.20
N LEU A 71 13.17 -6.29 -14.95
CA LEU A 71 13.84 -7.52 -15.42
C LEU A 71 13.99 -7.56 -16.94
N ALA A 72 12.93 -7.22 -17.68
CA ALA A 72 12.98 -7.14 -19.14
C ALA A 72 13.99 -6.10 -19.63
N ALA A 73 14.06 -4.93 -18.96
CA ALA A 73 15.04 -3.90 -19.27
C ALA A 73 16.48 -4.34 -18.96
N VAL A 74 16.72 -5.05 -17.83
CA VAL A 74 18.03 -5.64 -17.51
C VAL A 74 18.47 -6.60 -18.62
N ALA A 75 17.59 -7.53 -18.98
CA ALA A 75 17.88 -8.55 -19.99
C ALA A 75 18.20 -7.92 -21.34
N THR A 76 17.45 -6.89 -21.73
CA THR A 76 17.67 -6.14 -22.98
C THR A 76 18.99 -5.39 -22.96
N ALA A 77 19.35 -4.74 -21.85
CA ALA A 77 20.63 -4.04 -21.70
C ALA A 77 21.82 -5.01 -21.81
N LEU A 78 21.74 -6.17 -21.16
CA LEU A 78 22.76 -7.21 -21.22
C LEU A 78 22.91 -7.78 -22.63
N ALA A 79 21.81 -8.11 -23.29
CA ALA A 79 21.83 -8.59 -24.68
C ALA A 79 22.47 -7.56 -25.62
N ALA A 80 22.14 -6.28 -25.45
CA ALA A 80 22.71 -5.18 -26.23
C ALA A 80 24.22 -5.01 -25.99
N LEU A 81 24.69 -5.12 -24.76
CA LEU A 81 26.12 -5.08 -24.43
C LEU A 81 26.88 -6.24 -25.06
N LEU A 82 26.33 -7.46 -24.97
CA LEU A 82 26.92 -8.65 -25.59
C LEU A 82 26.95 -8.57 -27.13
N ALA A 83 25.97 -7.90 -27.74
CA ALA A 83 25.90 -7.65 -29.18
C ALA A 83 26.72 -6.45 -29.65
N GLY A 84 27.41 -5.73 -28.75
CA GLY A 84 28.20 -4.55 -29.12
C GLY A 84 27.38 -3.31 -29.50
N HIS A 85 26.13 -3.21 -29.02
CA HIS A 85 25.23 -2.07 -29.25
C HIS A 85 25.07 -1.21 -27.99
N PRO A 86 26.07 -0.38 -27.61
CA PRO A 86 26.06 0.36 -26.35
C PRO A 86 24.94 1.41 -26.28
N ALA A 87 24.53 1.99 -27.42
CA ALA A 87 23.41 2.92 -27.47
C ALA A 87 22.09 2.28 -27.01
N VAL A 88 21.85 1.02 -27.39
CA VAL A 88 20.66 0.26 -26.99
C VAL A 88 20.71 -0.05 -25.49
N ALA A 89 21.89 -0.37 -24.95
CA ALA A 89 22.07 -0.58 -23.51
C ALA A 89 21.75 0.68 -22.69
N TRP A 90 22.14 1.87 -23.16
CA TRP A 90 21.79 3.15 -22.53
C TRP A 90 20.29 3.42 -22.57
N THR A 91 19.61 3.14 -23.69
CA THR A 91 18.14 3.30 -23.76
C THR A 91 17.41 2.36 -22.81
N ALA A 92 17.89 1.12 -22.64
CA ALA A 92 17.32 0.16 -21.70
C ALA A 92 17.53 0.59 -20.23
N ALA A 93 18.71 1.12 -19.89
CA ALA A 93 18.95 1.72 -18.58
C ALA A 93 18.04 2.94 -18.33
N GLY A 94 17.83 3.79 -19.33
CA GLY A 94 16.88 4.89 -19.27
C GLY A 94 15.45 4.44 -19.02
N ALA A 95 15.02 3.34 -19.65
CA ALA A 95 13.70 2.74 -19.44
C ALA A 95 13.49 2.27 -18.00
N MET A 96 14.52 1.76 -17.32
CA MET A 96 14.44 1.37 -15.90
C MET A 96 14.18 2.58 -15.00
N VAL A 97 14.90 3.68 -15.24
CA VAL A 97 14.72 4.92 -14.48
C VAL A 97 13.32 5.48 -14.71
N LEU A 98 12.85 5.48 -15.96
CA LEU A 98 11.50 5.92 -16.31
C LEU A 98 10.42 5.05 -15.65
N LEU A 99 10.59 3.74 -15.56
CA LEU A 99 9.68 2.85 -14.82
C LEU A 99 9.63 3.21 -13.32
N GLY A 100 10.77 3.52 -12.72
CA GLY A 100 10.84 4.00 -11.34
C GLY A 100 10.15 5.35 -11.14
N VAL A 101 10.37 6.31 -12.04
CA VAL A 101 9.73 7.64 -11.99
C VAL A 101 8.23 7.52 -12.23
N ALA A 102 7.79 6.64 -13.14
CA ALA A 102 6.39 6.39 -13.45
C ALA A 102 5.62 5.72 -12.30
N LEU A 103 6.30 5.13 -11.31
CA LEU A 103 5.63 4.64 -10.10
C LEU A 103 5.01 5.79 -9.30
N PHE A 104 5.64 6.97 -9.29
CA PHE A 104 5.16 8.13 -8.55
C PHE A 104 3.77 8.62 -8.99
N PRO A 105 3.48 8.88 -10.29
CA PRO A 105 2.15 9.24 -10.76
C PRO A 105 1.10 8.14 -10.51
N VAL A 106 1.48 6.86 -10.58
CA VAL A 106 0.56 5.75 -10.25
C VAL A 106 0.17 5.80 -8.78
N LEU A 107 1.14 5.99 -7.87
CA LEU A 107 0.87 6.10 -6.45
C LEU A 107 0.08 7.36 -6.09
N THR A 108 0.38 8.49 -6.73
CA THR A 108 -0.35 9.74 -6.50
C THR A 108 -1.76 9.69 -7.08
N HIS A 109 -2.00 9.05 -8.22
CA HIS A 109 -3.36 8.83 -8.73
C HIS A 109 -4.18 7.94 -7.78
N LEU A 110 -3.58 6.87 -7.25
CA LEU A 110 -4.18 6.05 -6.20
C LEU A 110 -4.42 6.81 -4.88
N GLU A 111 -3.73 7.93 -4.68
CA GLU A 111 -3.88 8.83 -3.55
C GLU A 111 -4.89 9.98 -3.80
N MET A 112 -5.07 10.43 -5.04
CA MET A 112 -6.07 11.45 -5.41
C MET A 112 -7.48 10.89 -5.57
N ASP A 113 -7.60 9.59 -5.90
CA ASP A 113 -8.87 8.86 -5.84
C ASP A 113 -9.30 8.49 -4.39
N ARG A 114 -8.67 9.11 -3.36
CA ARG A 114 -9.05 9.06 -1.94
C ARG A 114 -10.13 10.09 -1.60
#